data_AF-A0A1I3RIC0-F1
#
_entry.id   AF-A0A1I3RIC0-F1
#
_cell.length_a   1.000
_cell.length_b   1.000
_cell.length_c   1.000
_cell.angle_alpha   90.00
_cell.angle_beta   90.00
_cell.angle_gamma   90.00
#
_symmetry.space_group_name_H-M   'P 1'
#
loop_
_entity.id
_entity.type
_entity.pdbx_description
1 polymer ?
#
loop_
_entity_poly.entity_id
_entity_poly.type
_entity_poly.pdbx_seq_one_letter_code
_entity_poly.pdbx_strand_id
1 'polypeptide(L)'
;MYKLVLVMLMAVVWMLLHALQTDEEMAVAALFQGKHAVNRAAHAAAQQIDAAALADGRLHIDEASARAEAGEYLRRNLQLDENGLPLPGTYWKERVEVVDFQVLNDDLTYPYTYRNEAYDYEVTLQRPGVVLIVRLAYPRVFSVIDPIAWTIKGTAELTS
;
A
#
# COMPACT_ATOMS: atom_id res chain seq x y z
N MET A 1 -33.33 23.04 -35.20
CA MET A 1 -32.63 21.76 -35.03
C MET A 1 -31.24 21.91 -34.39
N TYR A 2 -30.44 22.91 -34.74
CA TYR A 2 -29.10 23.15 -34.15
C TYR A 2 -29.08 23.31 -32.62
N LYS A 3 -30.10 23.93 -32.01
CA LYS A 3 -30.20 24.07 -30.54
C LYS A 3 -30.33 22.72 -29.83
N LEU A 4 -31.09 21.78 -30.41
CA LEU A 4 -31.24 20.43 -29.86
C LEU A 4 -29.92 19.65 -29.95
N VAL A 5 -29.23 19.72 -31.09
CA VAL A 5 -27.92 19.11 -31.27
C VAL A 5 -26.90 19.67 -30.28
N LEU A 6 -26.89 20.99 -30.08
CA LEU A 6 -26.03 21.63 -29.09
C LEU A 6 -26.31 21.14 -27.66
N VAL A 7 -27.58 21.06 -27.27
CA VAL A 7 -27.97 20.56 -25.94
C VAL A 7 -27.55 19.11 -25.75
N MET A 8 -27.73 18.25 -26.76
CA MET A 8 -27.27 16.86 -26.71
C MET A 8 -25.75 16.77 -26.57
N LEU A 9 -24.99 17.59 -27.31
CA LEU A 9 -23.54 17.61 -27.22
C LEU A 9 -23.06 18.09 -25.84
N MET A 10 -23.67 19.14 -25.30
CA MET A 10 -23.38 19.62 -23.94
C MET A 10 -23.73 18.57 -22.88
N ALA A 11 -24.83 17.83 -23.03
CA ALA A 11 -25.17 16.74 -22.13
C ALA A 11 -24.11 15.62 -22.15
N VAL A 12 -23.57 15.28 -23.33
CA VAL A 12 -22.47 14.30 -23.44
C VAL A 12 -21.21 14.80 -22.74
N VAL A 13 -20.79 16.04 -22.98
CA VAL A 13 -19.63 16.63 -22.31
C VAL A 13 -19.83 16.65 -20.79
N TRP A 14 -21.02 17.03 -20.33
CA TRP A 14 -21.37 17.03 -18.92
C TRP A 14 -21.30 15.64 -18.28
N MET A 15 -21.81 14.61 -18.96
CA MET A 15 -21.72 13.23 -18.50
C MET A 15 -20.27 12.74 -18.43
N LEU A 16 -19.42 13.11 -19.42
CA LEU A 16 -18.00 12.76 -19.39
C LEU A 16 -17.25 13.42 -18.23
N LEU A 17 -17.56 14.68 -17.92
CA LEU A 17 -16.99 15.38 -16.77
C LEU A 17 -17.37 14.69 -15.45
N HIS A 18 -18.62 14.26 -15.30
CA HIS A 18 -19.05 13.51 -14.11
C HIS A 18 -18.40 12.13 -14.02
N ALA A 19 -18.24 11.43 -15.15
CA ALA A 19 -17.54 10.14 -15.16
C ALA A 19 -16.07 10.31 -14.72
N LEU A 20 -15.38 11.33 -15.23
CA LEU A 20 -14.01 11.67 -14.83
C LEU A 20 -13.92 11.99 -13.33
N GLN A 21 -14.78 12.88 -12.83
CA GLN A 21 -14.80 13.25 -11.41
C GLN A 21 -15.04 12.04 -10.51
N THR A 22 -15.99 11.18 -10.88
CA THR A 22 -16.29 9.96 -10.11
C THR A 22 -15.09 9.02 -10.07
N ASP A 23 -14.40 8.84 -11.20
CA ASP A 23 -13.23 7.96 -11.27
C ASP A 23 -12.06 8.50 -10.44
N GLU A 24 -11.84 9.81 -10.42
CA GLU A 24 -10.84 10.46 -9.56
C GLU A 24 -11.13 10.26 -8.07
N GLU A 25 -12.38 10.47 -7.64
CA GLU A 25 -12.80 10.25 -6.25
C GLU A 25 -12.61 8.79 -5.83
N MET A 26 -12.96 7.85 -6.71
CA MET A 26 -12.74 6.42 -6.50
C MET A 26 -11.25 6.05 -6.42
N ALA A 27 -10.41 6.65 -7.28
CA ALA A 27 -8.97 6.44 -7.25
C ALA A 27 -8.35 6.93 -5.94
N VAL A 28 -8.75 8.10 -5.46
CA VAL A 28 -8.29 8.64 -4.17
C VAL A 28 -8.72 7.74 -3.01
N ALA A 29 -9.98 7.29 -3.00
CA ALA A 29 -10.46 6.37 -1.98
C ALA A 29 -9.68 5.04 -1.97
N ALA A 30 -9.39 4.49 -3.16
CA ALA A 30 -8.59 3.28 -3.33
C ALA A 30 -7.15 3.47 -2.82
N LEU A 31 -6.53 4.62 -3.11
CA LEU A 31 -5.20 4.96 -2.62
C LEU A 31 -5.16 4.98 -1.09
N PHE A 32 -6.15 5.59 -0.43
CA PHE A 32 -6.23 5.58 1.04
C PHE A 32 -6.44 4.18 1.60
N GLN A 33 -7.32 3.38 1.00
CA GLN A 33 -7.51 1.98 1.40
C GLN A 33 -6.19 1.19 1.30
N GLY A 34 -5.49 1.32 0.17
CA GLY A 34 -4.18 0.71 -0.04
C GLY A 34 -3.15 1.18 0.98
N LYS A 35 -3.06 2.50 1.20
CA LYS A 35 -2.15 3.10 2.18
C LYS A 35 -2.39 2.58 3.60
N HIS A 36 -3.65 2.48 4.01
CA HIS A 36 -4.00 1.94 5.31
C HIS A 36 -3.67 0.45 5.43
N ALA A 37 -3.89 -0.35 4.39
CA ALA A 37 -3.52 -1.77 4.39
C ALA A 37 -2.01 -1.96 4.54
N VAL A 38 -1.21 -1.22 3.77
CA VAL A 38 0.26 -1.26 3.82
C VAL A 38 0.78 -0.78 5.18
N ASN A 39 0.26 0.32 5.72
CA ASN A 39 0.66 0.80 7.04
C ASN A 39 0.33 -0.21 8.15
N ARG A 40 -0.86 -0.84 8.12
CA ARG A 40 -1.22 -1.88 9.10
C ARG A 40 -0.33 -3.11 8.99
N ALA A 41 0.02 -3.52 7.77
CA ALA A 41 0.94 -4.62 7.55
C ALA A 41 2.36 -4.32 8.06
N ALA A 42 2.89 -3.12 7.77
CA ALA A 42 4.19 -2.69 8.31
C ALA A 42 4.17 -2.66 9.85
N HIS A 43 3.09 -2.17 10.45
CA HIS A 43 2.94 -2.14 11.91
C HIS A 43 2.88 -3.54 12.52
N ALA A 44 2.10 -4.44 11.93
CA ALA A 44 2.02 -5.83 12.40
C ALA A 44 3.37 -6.55 12.29
N ALA A 45 4.12 -6.27 11.21
CA ALA A 45 5.47 -6.79 11.01
C ALA A 45 6.45 -6.28 12.08
N ALA A 46 6.42 -4.98 12.38
CA ALA A 46 7.27 -4.37 13.40
C ALA A 46 7.00 -4.91 14.82
N GLN A 47 5.83 -5.51 15.05
CA GLN A 47 5.46 -6.11 16.34
C GLN A 47 5.96 -7.55 16.52
N GLN A 48 6.58 -8.16 15.49
CA GLN A 48 7.05 -9.55 15.57
C GLN A 48 8.44 -9.62 16.23
N ILE A 49 8.48 -9.36 17.54
CA ILE A 49 9.72 -9.41 18.33
C ILE A 49 10.15 -10.86 18.57
N ASP A 50 11.44 -11.14 18.40
CA ASP A 50 12.06 -12.39 18.83
C ASP A 50 12.06 -12.48 20.37
N ALA A 51 11.29 -13.42 20.91
CA ALA A 51 11.15 -13.63 22.34
C ALA A 51 12.47 -14.03 23.03
N ALA A 52 13.36 -14.74 22.33
CA ALA A 52 14.66 -15.13 22.87
C ALA A 52 15.58 -13.91 22.97
N ALA A 53 15.63 -13.08 21.92
CA ALA A 53 16.37 -11.82 21.94
C ALA A 53 15.82 -10.85 23.00
N LEU A 54 14.49 -10.78 23.16
CA LEU A 54 13.85 -9.95 24.17
C LEU A 54 14.21 -10.40 25.60
N ALA A 55 14.34 -11.71 25.84
CA ALA A 55 14.78 -12.24 27.14
C ALA A 55 16.22 -11.82 27.47
N ASP A 56 17.07 -11.61 26.45
CA ASP A 56 18.41 -11.04 26.58
C ASP A 56 18.42 -9.50 26.68
N GLY A 57 17.24 -8.85 26.69
CA GLY A 57 17.10 -7.40 26.70
C GLY A 57 17.37 -6.71 25.35
N ARG A 58 17.39 -7.48 24.25
CA ARG A 58 17.59 -6.95 22.89
C ARG A 58 16.26 -6.82 22.17
N LEU A 59 16.02 -5.65 21.57
CA LEU A 59 14.86 -5.40 20.73
C LEU A 59 15.18 -5.83 19.30
N HIS A 60 14.89 -7.10 19.00
CA HIS A 60 15.14 -7.71 17.70
C HIS A 60 13.81 -8.21 17.12
N ILE A 61 13.52 -7.84 15.88
CA ILE A 61 12.36 -8.29 15.11
C ILE A 61 12.75 -9.59 14.40
N ASP A 62 11.97 -10.64 14.59
CA ASP A 62 12.09 -11.87 13.79
C ASP A 62 11.62 -11.60 12.37
N GLU A 63 12.56 -11.58 11.43
CA GLU A 63 12.29 -11.26 10.03
C GLU A 63 11.32 -12.23 9.36
N ALA A 64 11.38 -13.52 9.71
CA ALA A 64 10.53 -14.54 9.11
C ALA A 64 9.08 -14.36 9.58
N SER A 65 8.89 -14.19 10.89
CA SER A 65 7.58 -13.89 11.48
C SER A 65 7.04 -12.54 11.00
N ALA A 66 7.89 -11.51 10.92
CA ALA A 66 7.51 -10.18 10.42
C ALA A 66 7.01 -10.23 8.97
N ARG A 67 7.70 -10.97 8.09
CA ARG A 67 7.27 -11.14 6.69
C ARG A 67 5.96 -11.92 6.57
N ALA A 68 5.79 -12.97 7.38
CA ALA A 68 4.56 -13.74 7.39
C ALA A 68 3.36 -12.88 7.85
N GLU A 69 3.51 -12.15 8.95
CA GLU A 69 2.44 -11.32 9.49
C GLU A 69 2.11 -10.12 8.59
N ALA A 70 3.13 -9.49 7.98
CA ALA A 70 2.93 -8.47 6.95
C ALA A 70 2.06 -8.99 5.80
N GLY A 71 2.39 -10.20 5.30
CA GLY A 71 1.64 -10.88 4.25
C GLY A 71 0.20 -11.17 4.66
N GLU A 72 -0.01 -11.70 5.87
CA GLU A 72 -1.35 -11.95 6.42
C GLU A 72 -2.19 -10.68 6.52
N TYR A 73 -1.61 -9.60 7.04
CA TYR A 73 -2.30 -8.32 7.14
C TYR A 73 -2.61 -7.75 5.76
N LEU A 74 -1.69 -7.78 4.80
CA LEU A 74 -1.99 -7.36 3.42
C LEU A 74 -3.14 -8.19 2.84
N ARG A 75 -3.07 -9.52 2.98
CA ARG A 75 -4.06 -10.46 2.48
C ARG A 75 -5.45 -10.18 3.04
N ARG A 76 -5.56 -9.99 4.36
CA ARG A 76 -6.85 -9.71 5.03
C ARG A 76 -7.40 -8.34 4.68
N ASN A 77 -6.54 -7.32 4.61
CA ASN A 77 -6.97 -5.93 4.39
C ASN A 77 -7.32 -5.62 2.93
N LEU A 78 -6.68 -6.31 1.99
CA LEU A 78 -6.92 -6.15 0.55
C LEU A 78 -7.74 -7.30 -0.05
N GLN A 79 -8.11 -8.29 0.77
CA GLN A 79 -8.88 -9.48 0.39
C GLN A 79 -8.18 -10.26 -0.74
N LEU A 80 -6.95 -10.69 -0.48
CA LEU A 80 -6.09 -11.41 -1.43
C LEU A 80 -6.08 -12.91 -1.12
N ASP A 81 -5.58 -13.70 -2.06
CA ASP A 81 -5.16 -15.07 -1.86
C ASP A 81 -3.68 -15.15 -1.41
N GLU A 82 -3.13 -16.36 -1.34
CA GLU A 82 -1.74 -16.61 -0.97
C GLU A 82 -0.72 -16.13 -2.01
N ASN A 83 -1.16 -15.92 -3.26
CA ASN A 83 -0.32 -15.44 -4.36
C ASN A 83 -0.40 -13.92 -4.55
N GLY A 84 -1.08 -13.20 -3.65
CA GLY A 84 -1.32 -11.77 -3.75
C GLY A 84 -2.36 -11.39 -4.81
N LEU A 85 -3.12 -12.34 -5.34
CA LEU A 85 -4.23 -12.08 -6.25
C LEU A 85 -5.49 -11.72 -5.45
N PRO A 86 -6.21 -10.66 -5.81
CA PRO A 86 -7.49 -10.36 -5.18
C PRO A 86 -8.48 -11.50 -5.34
N LEU A 87 -9.24 -11.79 -4.27
CA LEU A 87 -10.28 -12.81 -4.29
C LEU A 87 -11.39 -12.43 -5.29
N PRO A 88 -12.12 -13.42 -5.86
CA PRO A 88 -13.23 -13.14 -6.76
C PRO A 88 -14.29 -12.24 -6.12
N GLY A 89 -14.79 -11.27 -6.90
CA GLY A 89 -15.84 -10.34 -6.43
C GLY A 89 -15.35 -9.20 -5.55
N THR A 90 -14.05 -9.12 -5.26
CA THR A 90 -13.47 -8.02 -4.48
C THR A 90 -13.20 -6.79 -5.34
N TYR A 91 -12.88 -5.66 -4.70
CA TYR A 91 -12.63 -4.38 -5.38
C TYR A 91 -11.40 -4.43 -6.29
N TRP A 92 -10.25 -4.86 -5.75
CA TRP A 92 -8.99 -4.98 -6.48
C TRP A 92 -9.09 -6.07 -7.55
N LYS A 93 -8.41 -5.85 -8.68
CA LYS A 93 -8.46 -6.77 -9.84
C LYS A 93 -7.11 -7.32 -10.26
N GLU A 94 -6.04 -6.61 -9.93
CA GLU A 94 -4.68 -6.97 -10.30
C GLU A 94 -3.91 -7.48 -9.08
N ARG A 95 -2.85 -8.25 -9.35
CA ARG A 95 -1.97 -8.77 -8.32
C ARG A 95 -1.35 -7.62 -7.51
N VAL A 96 -1.39 -7.77 -6.21
CA VAL A 96 -0.67 -6.92 -5.26
C VAL A 96 0.73 -7.49 -5.07
N GLU A 97 1.75 -6.66 -5.30
CA GLU A 97 3.14 -7.09 -5.27
C GLU A 97 3.88 -6.36 -4.16
N VAL A 98 4.49 -7.11 -3.24
CA VAL A 98 5.47 -6.54 -2.31
C VAL A 98 6.78 -6.38 -3.08
N VAL A 99 7.13 -5.14 -3.37
CA VAL A 99 8.31 -4.82 -4.20
C VAL A 99 9.56 -4.58 -3.35
N ASP A 100 9.39 -4.23 -2.07
CA ASP A 100 10.47 -4.09 -1.11
C ASP A 100 9.95 -4.42 0.29
N PHE A 101 10.74 -5.18 1.05
CA PHE A 101 10.45 -5.50 2.44
C PHE A 101 11.77 -5.59 3.19
N GLN A 102 12.00 -4.63 4.06
CA GLN A 102 13.19 -4.55 4.88
C GLN A 102 12.87 -4.51 6.36
N VAL A 103 13.57 -5.34 7.12
CA VAL A 103 13.58 -5.28 8.58
C VAL A 103 14.90 -4.64 8.99
N LEU A 104 14.79 -3.58 9.79
CA LEU A 104 15.92 -2.82 10.29
C LEU A 104 16.00 -3.13 11.78
N ASN A 105 17.05 -3.86 12.19
CA ASN A 105 17.17 -4.46 13.51
C ASN A 105 18.23 -3.78 14.37
N ASP A 106 18.57 -4.38 15.51
CA ASP A 106 19.55 -3.91 16.50
C ASP A 106 21.01 -4.01 16.01
N ASP A 107 21.25 -4.58 14.84
CA ASP A 107 22.54 -4.55 14.14
C ASP A 107 22.91 -3.17 13.59
N LEU A 108 21.93 -2.27 13.51
CA LEU A 108 22.10 -0.89 13.07
C LEU A 108 22.19 0.09 14.24
N THR A 109 22.95 1.17 14.03
CA THR A 109 23.03 2.28 14.99
C THR A 109 21.90 3.27 14.71
N TYR A 110 21.02 3.47 15.70
CA TYR A 110 19.92 4.43 15.61
C TYR A 110 20.31 5.81 16.16
N PRO A 111 19.84 6.92 15.55
CA PRO A 111 18.91 6.98 14.41
C PRO A 111 19.55 6.50 13.09
N TYR A 112 18.80 5.70 12.34
CA TYR A 112 19.24 5.13 11.07
C TYR A 112 18.33 5.63 9.94
N THR A 113 18.92 6.13 8.86
CA THR A 113 18.16 6.54 7.67
C THR A 113 18.17 5.45 6.62
N TYR A 114 17.00 4.86 6.40
CA TYR A 114 16.76 3.97 5.27
C TYR A 114 16.55 4.79 4.01
N ARG A 115 17.20 4.39 2.92
CA ARG A 115 17.03 5.01 1.61
C ARG A 115 16.95 3.95 0.52
N ASN A 116 15.90 4.05 -0.30
CA ASN A 116 15.70 3.23 -1.48
C ASN A 116 15.53 4.15 -2.70
N GLU A 117 16.57 4.22 -3.53
CA GLU A 117 16.59 5.08 -4.72
C GLU A 117 15.67 4.56 -5.84
N ALA A 118 15.44 3.25 -5.91
CA ALA A 118 14.58 2.66 -6.93
C ALA A 118 13.11 3.09 -6.79
N TYR A 119 12.70 3.43 -5.56
CA TYR A 119 11.33 3.85 -5.25
C TYR A 119 11.22 5.28 -4.70
N ASP A 120 12.31 6.06 -4.72
CA ASP A 120 12.38 7.41 -4.17
C ASP A 120 11.79 7.47 -2.75
N TYR A 121 12.33 6.64 -1.85
CA TYR A 121 11.87 6.57 -0.47
C TYR A 121 13.03 6.72 0.50
N GLU A 122 12.88 7.67 1.42
CA GLU A 122 13.83 7.93 2.50
C GLU A 122 13.04 8.09 3.81
N VAL A 123 13.47 7.39 4.86
CA VAL A 123 12.87 7.48 6.19
C VAL A 123 13.92 7.27 7.26
N THR A 124 13.92 8.13 8.28
CA THR A 124 14.79 7.99 9.45
C THR A 124 14.04 7.29 10.57
N LEU A 125 14.55 6.13 10.97
CA LEU A 125 14.05 5.38 12.10
C LEU A 125 14.87 5.72 13.35
N GLN A 126 14.20 5.79 14.49
CA GLN A 126 14.79 6.00 15.81
C GLN A 126 15.04 4.68 16.55
N ARG A 127 14.40 3.60 16.09
CA ARG A 127 14.43 2.27 16.70
C ARG A 127 14.29 1.19 15.62
N PRO A 128 14.55 -0.08 15.96
CA PRO A 128 14.23 -1.19 15.08
C PRO A 128 12.81 -1.12 14.54
N GLY A 129 12.65 -1.44 13.26
CA GLY A 129 11.41 -1.26 12.53
C GLY A 129 11.40 -1.93 11.17
N VAL A 130 10.29 -1.77 10.46
CA VAL A 130 10.03 -2.42 9.17
C VAL A 130 9.67 -1.37 8.14
N VAL A 131 10.27 -1.50 6.96
CA VAL A 131 9.90 -0.78 5.73
C VAL A 131 9.25 -1.76 4.77
N LEU A 132 8.07 -1.40 4.27
CA LEU A 132 7.28 -2.19 3.33
C LEU A 132 6.86 -1.30 2.16
N ILE A 133 7.17 -1.73 0.94
CA ILE A 133 6.74 -1.05 -0.28
C ILE A 133 5.93 -2.04 -1.13
N VAL A 134 4.73 -1.62 -1.51
CA VAL A 134 3.76 -2.44 -2.23
C VAL A 134 3.30 -1.75 -3.50
N ARG A 135 3.27 -2.48 -4.61
CA ARG A 135 2.68 -2.03 -5.87
C ARG A 135 1.21 -2.44 -5.93
N LEU A 136 0.35 -1.47 -6.23
CA LEU A 136 -1.09 -1.64 -6.44
C LEU A 136 -1.51 -1.00 -7.76
N ALA A 137 -2.43 -1.63 -8.48
CA ALA A 137 -3.05 -1.04 -9.66
C ALA A 137 -4.51 -0.68 -9.38
N TYR A 138 -4.90 0.53 -9.77
CA TYR A 138 -6.26 1.03 -9.62
C TYR A 138 -7.21 0.33 -10.61
N PRO A 139 -8.26 -0.36 -10.14
CA PRO A 139 -9.24 -1.00 -11.01
C PRO A 139 -10.22 0.06 -11.54
N ARG A 140 -9.82 0.77 -12.60
CA ARG A 140 -10.62 1.83 -13.22
C ARG A 140 -11.99 1.32 -13.68
N VAL A 141 -13.01 2.14 -13.45
CA VAL A 141 -14.38 1.86 -13.93
C VAL A 141 -14.61 2.47 -15.31
N PHE A 142 -13.99 3.61 -15.57
CA PHE A 142 -14.09 4.34 -16.83
C PHE A 142 -12.75 4.35 -17.56
N SER A 143 -12.77 4.34 -18.90
CA SER A 143 -11.56 4.41 -19.72
C SER A 143 -11.17 5.86 -20.07
N VAL A 144 -11.59 6.83 -19.25
CA VAL A 144 -11.35 8.25 -19.50
C VAL A 144 -9.93 8.66 -19.09
N ILE A 145 -9.33 7.94 -18.13
CA ILE A 145 -7.96 8.13 -17.67
C ILE A 145 -7.06 6.93 -17.98
N ASP A 146 -5.76 7.21 -18.07
CA ASP A 146 -4.74 6.17 -18.19
C ASP A 146 -4.71 5.27 -16.96
N PRO A 147 -4.26 4.00 -17.10
CA PRO A 147 -4.13 3.10 -15.96
C PRO A 147 -3.23 3.71 -14.88
N ILE A 148 -3.72 3.72 -13.65
CA ILE A 148 -2.95 4.22 -12.51
C ILE A 148 -2.38 3.03 -11.75
N ALA A 149 -1.07 3.04 -11.55
CA ALA A 149 -0.38 2.15 -10.62
C ALA A 149 0.35 2.99 -9.57
N TRP A 150 0.27 2.56 -8.32
CA TRP A 150 0.90 3.22 -7.19
C TRP A 150 1.92 2.30 -6.53
N THR A 151 3.04 2.89 -6.13
CA THR A 151 4.01 2.29 -5.23
C THR A 151 3.77 2.87 -3.83
N ILE A 152 3.00 2.16 -3.02
CA ILE A 152 2.62 2.59 -1.68
C ILE A 152 3.70 2.17 -0.70
N LYS A 153 4.25 3.15 0.02
CA LYS A 153 5.31 2.99 1.02
C LYS A 153 4.72 3.00 2.42
N GLY A 154 5.10 2.07 3.29
CA GLY A 154 4.71 2.04 4.70
C GLY A 154 5.92 1.71 5.57
N THR A 155 6.02 2.39 6.70
CA THR A 155 7.10 2.18 7.67
C THR A 155 6.50 2.18 9.06
N ALA A 156 6.98 1.30 9.92
CA ALA A 156 6.62 1.26 11.32
C ALA A 156 7.83 0.94 12.18
N GLU A 157 7.88 1.52 13.37
CA GLU A 157 8.89 1.27 14.38
C GLU A 157 8.28 0.44 15.52
N LEU A 158 9.15 -0.22 16.27
CA LEU A 158 8.79 -0.81 17.55
C LEU A 158 8.30 0.26 18.52
N THR A 159 7.02 0.17 18.88
CA THR A 159 6.41 0.97 19.94
C THR A 159 6.55 0.23 21.26
N SER A 160 7.15 0.90 22.26
CA SER A 160 7.24 0.46 23.66
C SER A 160 5.88 0.49 24.35
#